data_AF-A0A520HHL0-F1
#
_entry.id   AF-A0A520HHL0-F1
#
_cell.length_a   1.000
_cell.length_b   1.000
_cell.length_c   1.000
_cell.angle_alpha   90.00
_cell.angle_beta   90.00
_cell.angle_gamma   90.00
#
_symmetry.space_group_name_H-M   'P 1'
#
loop_
_entity.id
_entity.type
_entity.pdbx_description
1 polymer ?
#
loop_
_entity_poly.entity_id
_entity_poly.type
_entity_poly.pdbx_seq_one_letter_code
_entity_poly.pdbx_strand_id
1 'polypeptide(L)'
;YGVDPHRIGMMGFSAGGELVSLVADNPAPVEPKPRDAIDAQSARPDFQVLVYPGPLGIPARAAAGAPPAFITAGSIDRCCAAPAITLYTQLREAGVSAELHMFANTDHGFNLAMHNDRISIQHWPDRLADWLSDEGWLIPAASRPAAR
;
A
#
# COMPACT_ATOMS: atom_id res chain seq x y z
N TYR A 1 -3.83 15.82 -18.93
CA TYR A 1 -3.03 14.71 -18.39
C TYR A 1 -3.67 13.33 -18.58
N GLY A 2 -4.99 13.21 -18.83
CA GLY A 2 -5.60 11.90 -19.13
C GLY A 2 -5.56 10.89 -17.97
N VAL A 3 -5.46 11.40 -16.74
CA VAL A 3 -5.45 10.61 -15.51
C VAL A 3 -6.89 10.38 -15.07
N ASP A 4 -7.22 9.15 -14.72
CA ASP A 4 -8.50 8.79 -14.12
C ASP A 4 -8.45 9.14 -12.62
N PRO A 5 -9.32 10.04 -12.12
CA PRO A 5 -9.31 10.47 -10.72
C PRO A 5 -9.75 9.38 -9.73
N HIS A 6 -10.26 8.24 -10.21
CA HIS A 6 -10.66 7.09 -9.40
C HIS A 6 -9.65 5.94 -9.47
N ARG A 7 -8.41 6.24 -9.89
CA ARG A 7 -7.31 5.27 -10.04
C ARG A 7 -5.97 5.86 -9.61
N ILE A 8 -5.98 6.56 -8.50
CA ILE A 8 -4.81 7.21 -7.92
C ILE A 8 -4.32 6.34 -6.75
N GLY A 9 -3.23 5.62 -6.99
CA GLY A 9 -2.55 4.86 -5.95
C GLY A 9 -1.48 5.66 -5.24
N MET A 10 -1.14 5.25 -4.02
CA MET A 10 0.04 5.74 -3.30
C MET A 10 1.02 4.59 -3.04
N MET A 11 2.30 4.85 -3.28
CA MET A 11 3.39 3.92 -2.99
C MET A 11 4.37 4.58 -2.03
N GLY A 12 4.75 3.86 -0.97
CA GLY A 12 5.68 4.33 0.04
C GLY A 12 6.67 3.26 0.46
N PHE A 13 7.91 3.68 0.73
CA PHE A 13 9.00 2.83 1.20
C PHE A 13 9.38 3.21 2.63
N SER A 14 9.56 2.25 3.54
CA SER A 14 9.99 2.48 4.93
C SER A 14 9.07 3.48 5.65
N ALA A 15 9.61 4.57 6.20
CA ALA A 15 8.83 5.68 6.77
C ALA A 15 7.84 6.30 5.77
N GLY A 16 8.14 6.27 4.48
CA GLY A 16 7.18 6.66 3.43
C GLY A 16 6.02 5.67 3.31
N GLY A 17 6.25 4.38 3.56
CA GLY A 17 5.18 3.38 3.65
C GLY A 17 4.29 3.61 4.87
N GLU A 18 4.88 3.97 6.01
CA GLU A 18 4.12 4.39 7.20
C GLU A 18 3.32 5.68 6.95
N LEU A 19 3.84 6.61 6.15
CA LEU A 19 3.06 7.78 5.74
C LEU A 19 1.86 7.40 4.85
N VAL A 20 2.03 6.44 3.94
CA VAL A 20 0.91 5.94 3.12
C VAL A 20 -0.16 5.29 3.99
N SER A 21 0.21 4.44 4.96
CA SER A 21 -0.78 3.82 5.87
C SER A 21 -1.46 4.85 6.77
N LEU A 22 -0.77 5.91 7.17
CA LEU A 22 -1.38 7.03 7.89
C LEU A 22 -2.47 7.72 7.07
N VAL A 23 -2.29 7.89 5.77
CA VAL A 23 -3.30 8.52 4.89
C VAL A 23 -4.43 7.54 4.54
N ALA A 24 -4.07 6.29 4.24
CA ALA A 24 -5.01 5.28 3.75
C ALA A 24 -5.87 4.66 4.86
N ASP A 25 -5.30 4.43 6.05
CA ASP A 25 -5.89 3.52 7.04
C ASP A 25 -6.41 4.23 8.29
N ASN A 26 -6.34 5.57 8.32
CA ASN A 26 -6.79 6.40 9.42
C ASN A 26 -7.83 7.43 8.98
N PRO A 27 -8.60 8.01 9.93
CA PRO A 27 -9.48 9.13 9.63
C PRO A 27 -8.68 10.31 9.08
N ALA A 28 -9.28 11.05 8.14
CA ALA A 28 -8.72 12.33 7.71
C ALA A 28 -8.54 13.25 8.94
N PRO A 29 -7.46 14.04 8.99
CA PRO A 29 -7.31 15.04 10.05
C PRO A 29 -8.49 16.02 10.01
N VAL A 30 -8.77 16.65 11.15
CA VAL A 30 -9.75 17.74 11.18
C VAL A 30 -9.15 18.93 10.42
N GLU A 31 -9.59 19.09 9.18
CA GLU A 31 -9.19 20.17 8.29
C GLU A 31 -9.65 21.53 8.87
N PRO A 32 -8.80 22.58 8.83
CA PRO A 32 -9.27 23.95 8.98
C PRO A 32 -10.26 24.28 7.86
N LYS A 33 -10.92 25.45 7.96
CA LYS A 33 -11.82 25.92 6.89
C LYS A 33 -11.12 25.86 5.51
N PRO A 34 -11.75 25.26 4.48
CA PRO A 34 -11.17 25.16 3.14
C PRO A 34 -10.72 26.53 2.64
N ARG A 35 -9.49 26.60 2.16
CA ARG A 35 -8.84 27.81 1.62
C ARG A 35 -8.99 27.86 0.11
N ASP A 36 -8.92 26.71 -0.56
CA ASP A 36 -9.09 26.59 -2.00
C ASP A 36 -9.82 25.31 -2.43
N ALA A 37 -9.92 25.09 -3.75
CA ALA A 37 -10.62 23.94 -4.32
C ALA A 37 -9.88 22.59 -4.14
N ILE A 38 -8.59 22.61 -3.79
CA ILE A 38 -7.77 21.44 -3.51
C ILE A 38 -8.16 20.87 -2.14
N ASP A 39 -8.41 21.74 -1.15
CA ASP A 39 -8.84 21.33 0.19
C ASP A 39 -10.21 20.61 0.20
N ALA A 40 -10.99 20.72 -0.88
CA ALA A 40 -12.25 19.99 -1.05
C ALA A 40 -12.05 18.58 -1.64
N GLN A 41 -10.85 18.21 -2.06
CA GLN A 41 -10.54 16.89 -2.63
C GLN A 41 -10.16 15.91 -1.54
N SER A 42 -10.52 14.63 -1.73
CA SER A 42 -10.04 13.57 -0.87
C SER A 42 -8.54 13.32 -1.09
N ALA A 43 -7.76 13.25 -0.01
CA ALA A 43 -6.38 12.79 -0.05
C ALA A 43 -6.25 11.25 0.01
N ARG A 44 -7.36 10.52 0.22
CA ARG A 44 -7.35 9.06 0.31
C ARG A 44 -7.08 8.45 -1.08
N PRO A 45 -6.10 7.53 -1.22
CA PRO A 45 -5.85 6.85 -2.48
C PRO A 45 -6.88 5.75 -2.75
N ASP A 46 -6.99 5.33 -4.01
CA ASP A 46 -7.85 4.23 -4.44
C ASP A 46 -7.22 2.85 -4.15
N PHE A 47 -5.88 2.80 -4.04
CA PHE A 47 -5.10 1.62 -3.64
C PHE A 47 -3.77 2.04 -3.00
N GLN A 48 -3.18 1.15 -2.20
CA GLN A 48 -1.93 1.43 -1.49
C GLN A 48 -0.87 0.36 -1.74
N VAL A 49 0.38 0.80 -1.90
CA VAL A 49 1.55 -0.06 -2.06
C VAL A 49 2.58 0.28 -0.99
N LEU A 50 2.79 -0.67 -0.08
CA LEU A 50 3.53 -0.48 1.15
C LEU A 50 4.79 -1.36 1.12
N VAL A 51 5.93 -0.73 0.90
CA VAL A 51 7.23 -1.40 0.80
C VAL A 51 7.96 -1.24 2.13
N TYR A 52 8.05 -2.33 2.90
CA TYR A 52 8.56 -2.46 4.26
C TYR A 52 8.13 -1.30 5.19
N PRO A 53 6.81 -1.08 5.37
CA PRO A 53 6.30 0.07 6.11
C PRO A 53 6.68 0.00 7.60
N GLY A 54 6.99 1.16 8.19
CA GLY A 54 7.36 1.28 9.60
C GLY A 54 8.26 2.49 9.84
N PRO A 55 8.88 2.61 11.02
CA PRO A 55 9.03 1.57 12.05
C PRO A 55 7.97 1.62 13.17
N LEU A 56 7.12 2.64 13.23
CA LEU A 56 6.30 2.86 14.44
C LEU A 56 5.14 1.86 14.54
N GLY A 57 4.66 1.33 13.41
CA GLY A 57 3.56 0.38 13.38
C GLY A 57 2.25 1.03 13.80
N ILE A 58 2.00 2.25 13.31
CA ILE A 58 0.82 3.02 13.68
C ILE A 58 -0.45 2.24 13.31
N PRO A 59 -1.37 1.99 14.26
CA PRO A 59 -2.57 1.21 13.99
C PRO A 59 -3.50 1.85 12.95
N ALA A 60 -4.11 1.00 12.13
CA ALA A 60 -5.17 1.35 11.18
C ALA A 60 -6.50 1.63 11.90
N ARG A 61 -6.71 2.87 12.37
CA ARG A 61 -7.91 3.23 13.16
C ARG A 61 -9.20 3.30 12.34
N ALA A 62 -9.11 3.33 11.02
CA ALA A 62 -10.24 3.35 10.09
C ALA A 62 -10.12 2.24 9.04
N ALA A 63 -9.57 1.08 9.42
CA ALA A 63 -9.29 -0.03 8.52
C ALA A 63 -10.48 -0.45 7.64
N ALA A 64 -11.71 -0.43 8.15
CA ALA A 64 -12.90 -0.85 7.38
C ALA A 64 -13.19 0.01 6.13
N GLY A 65 -12.65 1.22 6.06
CA GLY A 65 -12.72 2.11 4.89
C GLY A 65 -11.39 2.28 4.15
N ALA A 66 -10.39 1.46 4.48
CA ALA A 66 -9.09 1.50 3.83
C ALA A 66 -9.18 0.95 2.39
N PRO A 67 -8.39 1.49 1.45
CA PRO A 67 -8.31 0.97 0.10
C PRO A 67 -7.51 -0.35 0.07
N PRO A 68 -7.67 -1.18 -0.99
CA PRO A 68 -6.90 -2.39 -1.18
C PRO A 68 -5.39 -2.17 -1.09
N ALA A 69 -4.69 -3.12 -0.47
CA ALA A 69 -3.27 -2.97 -0.12
C ALA A 69 -2.37 -4.07 -0.70
N PHE A 70 -1.25 -3.67 -1.28
CA PHE A 70 -0.11 -4.54 -1.53
C PHE A 70 1.00 -4.22 -0.53
N ILE A 71 1.45 -5.21 0.22
CA ILE A 71 2.48 -5.07 1.25
C ILE A 71 3.64 -6.00 0.94
N THR A 72 4.86 -5.51 1.04
CA THR A 72 6.06 -6.37 0.95
C THR A 72 7.08 -6.01 2.00
N ALA A 73 7.71 -7.00 2.66
CA ALA A 73 8.76 -6.75 3.65
C ALA A 73 9.75 -7.93 3.75
N GLY A 74 10.89 -7.67 4.39
CA GLY A 74 11.89 -8.69 4.70
C GLY A 74 11.56 -9.42 6.01
N SER A 75 11.75 -10.73 6.08
CA SER A 75 11.40 -11.53 7.26
C SER A 75 12.33 -11.33 8.46
N ILE A 76 13.53 -10.82 8.22
CA ILE A 76 14.52 -10.52 9.28
C ILE A 76 14.68 -9.02 9.50
N ASP A 77 13.87 -8.21 8.82
CA ASP A 77 13.81 -6.75 9.00
C ASP A 77 13.35 -6.43 10.42
N ARG A 78 14.31 -6.02 11.26
CA ARG A 78 14.06 -5.78 12.69
C ARG A 78 13.16 -4.58 12.94
N CYS A 79 13.11 -3.61 12.05
CA CYS A 79 12.26 -2.44 12.24
C CYS A 79 10.83 -2.71 11.81
N CYS A 80 10.67 -3.43 10.71
CA CYS A 80 9.47 -3.25 9.89
C CYS A 80 8.79 -4.57 9.49
N ALA A 81 9.37 -5.74 9.82
CA ALA A 81 8.69 -7.02 9.63
C ALA A 81 7.41 -7.12 10.47
N ALA A 82 7.48 -6.79 11.76
CA ALA A 82 6.33 -6.85 12.66
C ALA A 82 5.25 -5.81 12.27
N PRO A 83 5.57 -4.52 12.05
CA PRO A 83 4.61 -3.56 11.51
C PRO A 83 3.89 -4.02 10.23
N ALA A 84 4.59 -4.58 9.25
CA ALA A 84 3.99 -5.07 8.01
C ALA A 84 2.97 -6.19 8.26
N ILE A 85 3.32 -7.17 9.11
CA ILE A 85 2.42 -8.28 9.49
C ILE A 85 1.20 -7.77 10.26
N THR A 86 1.42 -6.83 11.19
CA THR A 86 0.33 -6.25 11.99
C THR A 86 -0.65 -5.48 11.12
N LEU A 87 -0.15 -4.64 10.20
CA LEU A 87 -1.01 -3.88 9.29
C LEU A 87 -1.83 -4.80 8.38
N TYR A 88 -1.19 -5.79 7.75
CA TYR A 88 -1.88 -6.82 6.96
C TYR A 88 -3.02 -7.49 7.76
N THR A 89 -2.73 -7.87 9.00
CA THR A 89 -3.72 -8.52 9.88
C THR A 89 -4.91 -7.59 10.15
N GLN A 90 -4.66 -6.32 10.47
CA GLN A 90 -5.71 -5.32 10.72
C GLN A 90 -6.61 -5.09 9.49
N LEU A 91 -6.02 -4.97 8.30
CA LEU A 91 -6.77 -4.78 7.05
C LEU A 91 -7.66 -5.99 6.74
N ARG A 92 -7.10 -7.20 6.84
CA ARG A 92 -7.84 -8.44 6.57
C ARG A 92 -8.98 -8.65 7.58
N GLU A 93 -8.74 -8.40 8.86
CA GLU A 93 -9.77 -8.51 9.90
C GLU A 93 -10.90 -7.48 9.72
N ALA A 94 -10.61 -6.33 9.09
CA ALA A 94 -11.59 -5.34 8.71
C ALA A 94 -12.31 -5.64 7.37
N GLY A 95 -11.99 -6.75 6.70
CA GLY A 95 -12.59 -7.16 5.43
C GLY A 95 -12.00 -6.46 4.19
N VAL A 96 -10.85 -5.79 4.32
CA VAL A 96 -10.17 -5.14 3.19
C VAL A 96 -9.31 -6.15 2.42
N SER A 97 -9.35 -6.07 1.08
CA SER A 97 -8.45 -6.85 0.21
C SER A 97 -7.01 -6.42 0.48
N ALA A 98 -6.17 -7.35 0.91
CA ALA A 98 -4.76 -7.08 1.17
C ALA A 98 -3.90 -8.28 0.76
N GLU A 99 -2.76 -8.00 0.16
CA GLU A 99 -1.74 -8.98 -0.22
C GLU A 99 -0.44 -8.69 0.53
N LEU A 100 0.21 -9.73 1.09
CA LEU A 100 1.47 -9.60 1.83
C LEU A 100 2.54 -10.55 1.30
N HIS A 101 3.68 -10.00 0.89
CA HIS A 101 4.90 -10.75 0.54
C HIS A 101 5.99 -10.57 1.58
N MET A 102 6.24 -11.61 2.38
CA MET A 102 7.37 -11.67 3.32
C MET A 102 8.54 -12.45 2.73
N PHE A 103 9.66 -11.76 2.45
CA PHE A 103 10.83 -12.39 1.85
C PHE A 103 11.78 -12.94 2.91
N ALA A 104 12.06 -14.24 2.84
CA ALA A 104 12.98 -14.91 3.76
C ALA A 104 14.41 -14.32 3.70
N ASN A 105 15.07 -14.22 4.85
CA ASN A 105 16.47 -13.77 4.98
C ASN A 105 16.77 -12.45 4.26
N THR A 106 15.79 -11.56 4.27
CA THR A 106 15.84 -10.23 3.68
C THR A 106 15.72 -9.21 4.80
N ASP A 107 16.65 -8.27 4.84
CA ASP A 107 16.66 -7.15 5.78
C ASP A 107 16.01 -5.90 5.13
N HIS A 108 15.96 -4.82 5.88
CA HIS A 108 15.37 -3.55 5.47
C HIS A 108 16.00 -2.95 4.20
N GLY A 109 15.25 -2.08 3.52
CA GLY A 109 15.82 -1.18 2.51
C GLY A 109 16.25 -1.85 1.21
N PHE A 110 15.62 -2.97 0.84
CA PHE A 110 15.98 -3.69 -0.38
C PHE A 110 15.63 -2.96 -1.69
N ASN A 111 14.79 -1.91 -1.65
CA ASN A 111 14.41 -1.09 -2.80
C ASN A 111 13.95 -1.98 -3.99
N LEU A 112 14.40 -1.73 -5.22
CA LEU A 112 14.13 -2.59 -6.38
C LEU A 112 14.98 -3.88 -6.41
N ALA A 113 15.85 -4.09 -5.42
CA ALA A 113 16.69 -5.28 -5.24
C ALA A 113 17.57 -5.66 -6.46
N MET A 114 17.87 -4.71 -7.36
CA MET A 114 18.60 -4.95 -8.62
C MET A 114 20.01 -5.55 -8.46
N HIS A 115 20.60 -5.45 -7.27
CA HIS A 115 21.94 -5.95 -6.95
C HIS A 115 21.93 -7.05 -5.88
N ASN A 116 20.79 -7.71 -5.68
CA ASN A 116 20.64 -8.76 -4.68
C ASN A 116 20.79 -10.14 -5.34
N ASP A 117 21.53 -11.07 -4.73
CA ASP A 117 21.73 -12.42 -5.29
C ASP A 117 20.49 -13.32 -5.17
N ARG A 118 19.46 -12.90 -4.43
CA ARG A 118 18.22 -13.66 -4.23
C ARG A 118 17.23 -13.36 -5.36
N ILE A 119 16.84 -14.38 -6.09
CA ILE A 119 15.88 -14.27 -7.21
C ILE A 119 14.51 -13.78 -6.72
N SER A 120 13.98 -14.32 -5.63
CA SER A 120 12.62 -14.01 -5.16
C SER A 120 12.39 -12.52 -4.92
N ILE A 121 13.36 -11.84 -4.31
CA ILE A 121 13.27 -10.41 -4.02
C ILE A 121 13.50 -9.55 -5.26
N GLN A 122 14.33 -9.98 -6.22
CA GLN A 122 14.44 -9.26 -7.51
C GLN A 122 13.09 -9.18 -8.25
N HIS A 123 12.22 -10.17 -8.03
CA HIS A 123 10.91 -10.29 -8.66
C HIS A 123 9.74 -9.79 -7.79
N TRP A 124 9.99 -9.07 -6.69
CA TRP A 124 8.90 -8.44 -5.94
C TRP A 124 8.10 -7.44 -6.78
N PRO A 125 8.69 -6.63 -7.70
CA PRO A 125 7.92 -5.73 -8.54
C PRO A 125 6.99 -6.47 -9.50
N ASP A 126 7.36 -7.69 -9.91
CA ASP A 126 6.48 -8.54 -10.74
C ASP A 126 5.24 -8.94 -9.95
N ARG A 127 5.37 -9.24 -8.65
CA ARG A 127 4.21 -9.52 -7.78
C ARG A 127 3.29 -8.32 -7.65
N LEU A 128 3.84 -7.11 -7.59
CA LEU A 128 3.04 -5.89 -7.63
C LEU A 128 2.32 -5.74 -8.97
N ALA A 129 3.00 -6.03 -10.09
CA ALA A 129 2.38 -5.96 -11.42
C ALA A 129 1.23 -6.98 -11.57
N ASP A 130 1.44 -8.20 -11.08
CA ASP A 130 0.43 -9.26 -11.03
C ASP A 130 -0.78 -8.77 -10.22
N TRP A 131 -0.57 -8.28 -8.99
CA TRP A 131 -1.63 -7.76 -8.13
C TRP A 131 -2.40 -6.58 -8.74
N LEU A 132 -1.69 -5.61 -9.34
CA LEU A 132 -2.32 -4.48 -10.04
C LEU A 132 -3.19 -4.95 -11.21
N SER A 133 -2.80 -6.03 -11.89
CA SER A 133 -3.58 -6.62 -12.96
C SER A 133 -4.81 -7.36 -12.44
N ASP A 134 -4.63 -8.19 -11.41
CA ASP A 134 -5.69 -9.02 -10.81
C ASP A 134 -6.79 -8.16 -10.16
N GLU A 135 -6.41 -7.08 -9.48
CA GLU A 135 -7.35 -6.09 -8.93
C GLU A 135 -7.93 -5.16 -10.02
N GLY A 136 -7.45 -5.26 -11.26
CA GLY A 136 -7.97 -4.49 -12.40
C GLY A 136 -7.50 -3.04 -12.47
N TRP A 137 -6.45 -2.67 -11.73
CA TRP A 137 -5.83 -1.34 -11.74
C TRP A 137 -5.06 -1.04 -13.03
N LEU A 138 -4.82 -2.03 -13.89
CA LEU A 138 -4.22 -1.86 -15.22
C LEU A 138 -5.22 -1.96 -16.38
N ILE A 139 -6.49 -2.29 -16.11
CA ILE A 139 -7.53 -2.44 -17.13
C ILE A 139 -8.26 -1.10 -17.31
N PRO A 140 -8.36 -0.49 -18.51
CA PRO A 140 -9.11 0.75 -18.71
C PRO A 140 -10.55 0.64 -18.18
N ALA A 141 -11.09 1.72 -17.57
CA ALA A 141 -12.40 1.69 -16.92
C ALA A 141 -13.53 1.24 -17.86
N ALA A 142 -13.45 1.60 -19.15
CA ALA A 142 -14.39 1.18 -20.20
C ALA A 142 -14.38 -0.33 -20.51
N SER A 143 -13.42 -1.09 -19.97
CA SER A 143 -13.17 -2.49 -20.31
C SER A 143 -13.25 -3.42 -19.09
N ARG A 144 -13.64 -2.90 -17.91
CA ARG A 144 -13.79 -3.72 -16.69
C ARG A 144 -15.05 -4.60 -16.77
N PRO A 145 -14.95 -5.92 -16.56
CA PRO A 145 -16.12 -6.74 -16.30
C PRO A 145 -16.81 -6.30 -15.00
N ALA A 146 -18.12 -6.51 -14.89
CA ALA A 146 -18.86 -6.24 -13.65
C ALA A 146 -18.20 -6.98 -12.47
N ALA A 147 -18.07 -6.31 -11.33
CA ALA A 147 -17.48 -6.89 -10.12
C ALA A 147 -18.16 -8.21 -9.76
N ARG A 148 -17.36 -9.23 -9.43
CA ARG A 148 -17.83 -10.55 -8.99
C ARG A 148 -18.33 -10.52 -7.55
#